data_AF-A0A7C1ULI5-F1
#
_entry.id   AF-A0A7C1ULI5-F1
#
_cell.length_a   1.000
_cell.length_b   1.000
_cell.length_c   1.000
_cell.angle_alpha   90.00
_cell.angle_beta   90.00
_cell.angle_gamma   90.00
#
_symmetry.space_group_name_H-M   'P 1'
#
loop_
_entity.id
_entity.type
_entity.pdbx_description
1 polymer ?
#
loop_
_entity_poly.entity_id
_entity_poly.type
_entity_poly.pdbx_seq_one_letter_code
_entity_poly.pdbx_strand_id
1 'polypeptide(L)'
;MSDIRVLEADMGVSRAGVEAIRDRLVALVSHRHLFSREIFPPPAPGARQRSCLYRIAQGEGDRFALYVNSSDGTSSTPVHDHTTWAVVVGFEGREVNRFFTHGDPHPDGGPGGPVQCGEFTVERGTGVAMLPDDLHSIHLEGAAMNFHLYGLALERLHGRRYWHPGEQAWKVFPAHSDIREARPPGDI
;
A
#
# COMPACT_ATOMS: atom_id res chain seq x y z
N MET A 1 14.37 -9.84 -1.81
CA MET A 1 13.49 -9.90 -3.01
C MET A 1 13.44 -11.27 -3.67
N SER A 2 14.47 -12.13 -3.58
CA SER A 2 14.46 -13.46 -4.19
C SER A 2 13.23 -14.31 -3.81
N ASP A 3 12.90 -14.38 -2.52
CA ASP A 3 11.77 -15.20 -2.05
C ASP A 3 10.43 -14.73 -2.62
N ILE A 4 10.23 -13.42 -2.73
CA ILE A 4 8.99 -12.84 -3.30
C ILE A 4 8.89 -13.18 -4.78
N ARG A 5 10.01 -13.16 -5.52
CA ARG A 5 10.04 -13.57 -6.93
C ARG A 5 9.66 -15.03 -7.11
N VAL A 6 10.19 -15.91 -6.25
CA VAL A 6 9.88 -17.34 -6.29
C VAL A 6 8.40 -17.57 -5.97
N LEU A 7 7.88 -16.94 -4.91
CA LEU A 7 6.46 -17.06 -4.55
C LEU A 7 5.52 -16.61 -5.68
N GLU A 8 5.80 -15.46 -6.30
CA GLU A 8 4.97 -15.01 -7.44
C GLU A 8 5.11 -15.92 -8.66
N ALA A 9 6.31 -16.42 -8.95
CA ALA A 9 6.54 -17.33 -10.08
C ALA A 9 5.81 -18.67 -9.90
N ASP A 10 5.84 -19.23 -8.69
CA ASP A 10 5.27 -20.55 -8.40
C ASP A 10 3.75 -20.51 -8.22
N MET A 11 3.22 -19.44 -7.61
CA MET A 11 1.81 -19.34 -7.22
C MET A 11 1.01 -18.36 -8.10
N GLY A 12 1.69 -17.60 -8.95
CA GLY A 12 1.10 -16.53 -9.75
C GLY A 12 0.58 -15.35 -8.93
N VAL A 13 -0.01 -14.38 -9.63
CA VAL A 13 -0.79 -13.29 -9.01
C VAL A 13 -2.19 -13.82 -8.66
N SER A 14 -2.23 -14.71 -7.67
CA SER A 14 -3.44 -15.31 -7.12
C SER A 14 -3.64 -14.87 -5.67
N ARG A 15 -4.87 -15.01 -5.15
CA ARG A 15 -5.17 -14.69 -3.74
C ARG A 15 -4.18 -15.38 -2.79
N ALA A 16 -4.01 -16.68 -2.94
CA ALA A 16 -3.09 -17.48 -2.13
C ALA A 16 -1.62 -17.07 -2.33
N GLY A 17 -1.20 -16.75 -3.56
CA GLY A 17 0.17 -16.30 -3.83
C GLY A 17 0.51 -14.97 -3.17
N VAL A 18 -0.38 -13.98 -3.28
CA VAL A 18 -0.18 -12.66 -2.65
C VAL A 18 -0.28 -12.74 -1.12
N GLU A 19 -1.11 -13.64 -0.58
CA GLU A 19 -1.15 -13.95 0.86
C GLU A 19 0.15 -14.59 1.36
N ALA A 20 0.75 -15.51 0.59
CA ALA A 20 2.06 -16.07 0.92
C ALA A 20 3.17 -14.99 0.89
N ILE A 21 3.11 -14.05 -0.05
CA ILE A 21 3.99 -12.87 -0.09
C ILE A 21 3.80 -12.00 1.16
N ARG A 22 2.55 -11.75 1.58
CA ARG A 22 2.24 -11.06 2.84
C ARG A 22 2.88 -11.77 4.01
N ASP A 23 2.71 -13.09 4.13
CA ASP A 23 3.24 -13.85 5.26
C ASP A 23 4.77 -13.80 5.30
N ARG A 24 5.43 -13.79 4.13
CA ARG A 24 6.88 -13.58 4.05
C ARG A 24 7.28 -12.18 4.52
N LEU A 25 6.50 -11.15 4.20
CA LEU A 25 6.74 -9.78 4.62
C LEU A 25 6.49 -9.56 6.12
N VAL A 26 5.51 -10.24 6.70
CA VAL A 26 5.25 -10.25 8.16
C VAL A 26 6.51 -10.66 8.93
N ALA A 27 7.32 -11.59 8.43
CA ALA A 27 8.57 -11.96 9.09
C ALA A 27 9.55 -10.79 9.30
N LEU A 28 9.49 -9.74 8.46
CA LEU A 28 10.37 -8.56 8.59
C LEU A 28 10.15 -7.78 9.87
N VAL A 29 8.96 -7.86 10.48
CA VAL A 29 8.63 -7.14 11.72
C VAL A 29 9.49 -7.56 12.91
N SER A 30 10.19 -8.71 12.80
CA SER A 30 11.14 -9.18 13.81
C SER A 30 12.46 -8.39 13.82
N HIS A 31 12.83 -7.74 12.71
CA HIS A 31 14.11 -7.04 12.56
C HIS A 31 14.06 -5.59 13.05
N ARG A 32 13.69 -5.36 14.31
CA ARG A 32 13.43 -4.00 14.84
C ARG A 32 14.59 -3.02 14.71
N HIS A 33 15.81 -3.52 14.85
CA HIS A 33 17.02 -2.70 14.78
C HIS A 33 17.25 -2.10 13.38
N LEU A 34 16.59 -2.61 12.34
CA LEU A 34 16.72 -2.10 10.97
C LEU A 34 15.68 -1.02 10.64
N PHE A 35 14.60 -0.91 11.43
CA PHE A 35 13.48 -0.04 11.12
C PHE A 35 13.08 0.74 12.36
N SER A 36 13.37 2.04 12.35
CA SER A 36 12.96 2.98 13.40
C SER A 36 12.54 4.31 12.78
N ARG A 37 11.83 5.13 13.55
CA ARG A 37 11.48 6.50 13.17
C ARG A 37 12.69 7.44 13.12
N GLU A 38 13.85 7.03 13.65
CA GLU A 38 15.09 7.78 13.49
C GLU A 38 15.71 7.54 12.11
N ILE A 39 15.65 6.30 11.61
CA ILE A 39 16.12 5.92 10.27
C ILE A 39 15.12 6.37 9.20
N PHE A 40 13.83 6.22 9.47
CA PHE A 40 12.72 6.55 8.57
C PHE A 40 11.79 7.58 9.21
N PRO A 41 12.24 8.83 9.38
CA PRO A 41 11.43 9.85 10.04
C PRO A 41 10.15 10.16 9.25
N PRO A 42 9.02 10.43 9.93
CA PRO A 42 7.84 10.94 9.25
C PRO A 42 8.12 12.31 8.63
N PRO A 43 7.19 12.88 7.84
CA PRO A 43 7.27 14.28 7.43
C PRO A 43 7.48 15.21 8.63
N ALA A 44 8.22 16.31 8.42
CA ALA A 44 8.48 17.28 9.48
C ALA A 44 7.18 17.90 10.02
N PRO A 45 7.15 18.33 11.30
CA PRO A 45 6.00 19.03 11.85
C PRO A 45 5.58 20.22 10.99
N GLY A 46 4.28 20.35 10.71
CA GLY A 46 3.72 21.40 9.85
C GLY A 46 3.82 21.13 8.34
N ALA A 47 4.41 20.01 7.92
CA ALA A 47 4.36 19.58 6.52
C ALA A 47 2.90 19.36 6.07
N ARG A 48 2.62 19.66 4.80
CA ARG A 48 1.30 19.44 4.19
C ARG A 48 0.89 17.96 4.22
N GLN A 49 1.85 17.05 4.09
CA GLN A 49 1.61 15.61 4.12
C GLN A 49 1.87 15.05 5.52
N ARG A 50 1.05 14.07 5.91
CA ARG A 50 1.16 13.38 7.20
C ARG A 50 1.89 12.04 7.12
N SER A 51 2.25 11.61 5.91
CA SER A 51 2.98 10.38 5.61
C SER A 51 4.00 10.62 4.51
N CYS A 52 5.06 9.82 4.50
CA CYS A 52 6.01 9.69 3.39
C CYS A 52 6.39 8.23 3.19
N LEU A 53 6.84 7.89 1.98
CA LEU A 53 7.31 6.55 1.65
C LEU A 53 8.82 6.56 1.46
N TYR A 54 9.51 5.56 2.00
CA TYR A 54 10.92 5.30 1.75
C TYR A 54 11.06 4.03 0.95
N ARG A 55 11.53 4.09 -0.30
CA ARG A 55 11.84 2.89 -1.10
C ARG A 55 13.08 2.22 -0.52
N ILE A 56 12.93 1.01 0.00
CA ILE A 56 14.02 0.26 0.65
C ILE A 56 14.48 -0.96 -0.16
N ALA A 57 13.68 -1.40 -1.14
CA ALA A 57 14.09 -2.42 -2.10
C ALA A 57 13.24 -2.33 -3.36
N GLN A 58 13.82 -2.72 -4.49
CA GLN A 58 13.15 -2.81 -5.79
C GLN A 58 13.87 -3.86 -6.64
N GLY A 59 13.11 -4.64 -7.41
CA GLY A 59 13.62 -5.59 -8.40
C GLY A 59 13.78 -4.96 -9.78
N GLU A 60 14.31 -5.77 -10.71
CA GLU A 60 14.46 -5.39 -12.11
C GLU A 60 13.13 -5.00 -12.76
N GLY A 61 13.16 -4.03 -13.67
CA GLY A 61 11.95 -3.53 -14.35
C GLY A 61 10.95 -2.87 -13.39
N ASP A 62 11.44 -2.29 -12.29
CA ASP A 62 10.64 -1.66 -11.23
C ASP A 62 9.69 -2.63 -10.48
N ARG A 63 9.90 -3.94 -10.62
CA ARG A 63 9.07 -4.96 -9.98
C ARG A 63 9.36 -5.09 -8.48
N PHE A 64 8.40 -5.58 -7.69
CA PHE A 64 8.58 -5.91 -6.28
C PHE A 64 9.12 -4.74 -5.44
N ALA A 65 8.52 -3.57 -5.59
CA ALA A 65 8.95 -2.35 -4.90
C ALA A 65 8.44 -2.36 -3.45
N LEU A 66 9.38 -2.37 -2.50
CA LEU A 66 9.12 -2.33 -1.06
C LEU A 66 9.39 -0.94 -0.51
N TYR A 67 8.41 -0.44 0.22
CA TYR A 67 8.46 0.86 0.87
C TYR A 67 8.23 0.72 2.37
N VAL A 68 8.90 1.58 3.15
CA VAL A 68 8.48 1.91 4.51
C VAL A 68 7.60 3.15 4.43
N ASN A 69 6.34 3.02 4.80
CA ASN A 69 5.49 4.17 5.09
C ASN A 69 5.77 4.63 6.51
N SER A 70 6.06 5.93 6.67
CA SER A 70 6.24 6.57 7.97
C SER A 70 5.30 7.75 8.08
N SER A 71 4.40 7.69 9.07
CA SER A 71 3.36 8.69 9.28
C SER A 71 3.41 9.28 10.67
N ASP A 72 2.99 10.54 10.78
CA ASP A 72 2.81 11.23 12.05
C ASP A 72 1.45 11.92 12.07
N GLY A 73 0.46 11.25 12.68
CA GLY A 73 -0.91 11.73 12.88
C GLY A 73 -1.96 11.13 11.96
N THR A 74 -3.14 11.73 11.98
CA THR A 74 -4.32 11.21 11.27
C THR A 74 -4.27 11.53 9.78
N SER A 75 -4.53 10.53 8.95
CA SER A 75 -4.72 10.69 7.51
C SER A 75 -5.58 9.56 6.94
N SER A 76 -6.18 9.81 5.77
CA SER A 76 -6.93 8.80 5.05
C SER A 76 -6.71 8.91 3.55
N THR A 77 -6.88 7.79 2.84
CA THR A 77 -6.94 7.77 1.37
C THR A 77 -8.40 7.67 0.91
N PRO A 78 -8.72 8.12 -0.32
CA PRO A 78 -9.97 7.70 -0.96
C PRO A 78 -9.98 6.17 -1.19
N VAL A 79 -11.16 5.64 -1.53
CA VAL A 79 -11.26 4.26 -2.04
C VAL A 79 -10.54 4.18 -3.38
N HIS A 80 -9.61 3.24 -3.54
CA HIS A 80 -8.79 3.11 -4.74
C HIS A 80 -8.36 1.66 -5.01
N ASP A 81 -7.95 1.41 -6.25
CA ASP A 81 -7.32 0.16 -6.72
C ASP A 81 -5.77 0.29 -6.78
N HIS A 82 -5.10 -0.77 -7.23
CA HIS A 82 -3.64 -0.81 -7.31
C HIS A 82 -3.09 -1.06 -8.73
N THR A 83 -3.85 -1.65 -9.66
CA THR A 83 -3.41 -2.06 -11.03
C THR A 83 -2.24 -3.05 -11.06
N THR A 84 -1.82 -3.50 -9.89
CA THR A 84 -0.83 -4.54 -9.59
C THR A 84 -1.19 -5.10 -8.22
N TRP A 85 -0.67 -6.25 -7.82
CA TRP A 85 -0.92 -6.74 -6.46
C TRP A 85 -0.21 -5.86 -5.41
N ALA A 86 -0.78 -5.79 -4.22
CA ALA A 86 -0.27 -5.00 -3.10
C ALA A 86 -0.35 -5.75 -1.78
N VAL A 87 0.65 -5.56 -0.93
CA VAL A 87 0.70 -6.08 0.43
C VAL A 87 1.01 -4.93 1.38
N VAL A 88 0.26 -4.84 2.48
CA VAL A 88 0.54 -3.90 3.57
C VAL A 88 0.71 -4.68 4.86
N VAL A 89 1.83 -4.47 5.56
CA VAL A 89 2.16 -5.14 6.83
C VAL A 89 2.46 -4.09 7.89
N GLY A 90 1.87 -4.24 9.06
CA GLY A 90 2.06 -3.30 10.15
C GLY A 90 3.40 -3.52 10.84
N PHE A 91 4.11 -2.43 11.09
CA PHE A 91 5.31 -2.44 11.90
C PHE A 91 5.08 -1.72 13.22
N GLU A 92 4.59 -0.48 13.22
CA GLU A 92 4.27 0.32 14.41
C GLU A 92 2.96 1.06 14.25
N GLY A 93 2.25 1.29 15.36
CA GLY A 93 0.93 1.91 15.33
C GLY A 93 -0.12 1.02 14.68
N ARG A 94 -1.20 1.64 14.21
CA ARG A 94 -2.39 0.98 13.66
C ARG A 94 -2.83 1.70 12.39
N GLU A 95 -3.18 0.92 11.38
CA GLU A 95 -3.74 1.39 10.12
C GLU A 95 -5.00 0.58 9.79
N VAL A 96 -6.16 1.25 9.72
CA VAL A 96 -7.41 0.59 9.34
C VAL A 96 -7.51 0.55 7.80
N ASN A 97 -7.60 -0.65 7.27
CA ASN A 97 -7.86 -0.91 5.86
C ASN A 97 -9.33 -1.29 5.70
N ARG A 98 -10.11 -0.47 4.99
CA ARG A 98 -11.52 -0.79 4.64
C ARG A 98 -11.57 -1.31 3.22
N PHE A 99 -12.31 -2.38 2.98
CA PHE A 99 -12.41 -3.07 1.69
C PHE A 99 -13.76 -2.81 1.03
N PHE A 100 -13.77 -2.75 -0.30
CA PHE A 100 -14.96 -2.40 -1.06
C PHE A 100 -15.13 -3.31 -2.28
N THR A 101 -16.38 -3.44 -2.73
CA THR A 101 -16.72 -3.91 -4.07
C THR A 101 -17.27 -2.75 -4.89
N HIS A 102 -17.27 -2.88 -6.21
CA HIS A 102 -18.06 -1.97 -7.06
C HIS A 102 -19.55 -2.23 -6.81
N GLY A 103 -20.30 -1.16 -6.57
CA GLY A 103 -21.76 -1.18 -6.54
C GLY A 103 -22.35 -1.18 -7.95
N ASP A 104 -23.68 -1.26 -8.02
CA ASP A 104 -24.40 -1.21 -9.28
C ASP A 104 -24.25 0.16 -9.97
N PRO A 105 -24.24 0.22 -11.31
CA PRO A 105 -24.31 1.47 -12.06
C PRO A 105 -25.50 2.33 -11.65
N HIS A 106 -25.34 3.65 -11.72
CA HIS A 106 -26.44 4.58 -11.45
C HIS A 106 -27.55 4.40 -12.51
N PRO A 107 -28.85 4.41 -12.12
CA PRO A 107 -29.97 4.26 -13.06
C PRO A 107 -29.93 5.24 -14.26
N ASP A 108 -29.40 6.44 -14.02
CA ASP A 108 -29.25 7.49 -15.04
C ASP A 108 -27.96 7.39 -15.89
N GLY A 109 -27.23 6.27 -15.82
CA GLY A 109 -26.10 5.98 -16.72
C GLY A 109 -24.69 6.32 -16.20
N GLY A 110 -24.47 6.30 -14.89
CA GLY A 110 -23.16 6.54 -14.25
C GLY A 110 -22.50 5.25 -13.72
N PRO A 111 -21.18 5.25 -13.44
CA PRO A 111 -20.53 4.08 -12.84
C PRO A 111 -21.02 3.86 -11.41
N GLY A 112 -21.00 2.60 -10.96
CA GLY A 112 -21.28 2.28 -9.56
C GLY A 112 -20.18 2.79 -8.63
N GLY A 113 -20.60 3.35 -7.50
CA GLY A 113 -19.71 3.75 -6.41
C GLY A 113 -19.25 2.55 -5.57
N PRO A 114 -18.27 2.74 -4.67
CA PRO A 114 -17.76 1.68 -3.81
C PRO A 114 -18.77 1.33 -2.71
N VAL A 115 -18.93 0.03 -2.44
CA VAL A 115 -19.74 -0.52 -1.34
C VAL A 115 -18.83 -1.25 -0.37
N GLN A 116 -18.77 -0.81 0.89
CA GLN A 116 -17.87 -1.42 1.86
C GLN A 116 -18.32 -2.85 2.16
N CYS A 117 -17.40 -3.81 2.02
CA CYS A 117 -17.65 -5.23 2.23
C CYS A 117 -16.84 -5.82 3.40
N GLY A 118 -15.93 -5.05 3.99
CA GLY A 118 -15.16 -5.48 5.16
C GLY A 118 -14.16 -4.43 5.62
N GLU A 119 -13.46 -4.75 6.69
CA GLU A 119 -12.32 -3.97 7.17
C GLU A 119 -11.36 -4.86 7.97
N PHE A 120 -10.11 -4.41 8.06
CA PHE A 120 -9.07 -5.06 8.84
C PHE A 120 -8.12 -4.02 9.41
N THR A 121 -7.75 -4.13 10.69
CA THR A 121 -6.70 -3.28 11.25
C THR A 121 -5.34 -3.94 11.09
N VAL A 122 -4.49 -3.31 10.29
CA VAL A 122 -3.09 -3.64 10.17
C VAL A 122 -2.35 -3.04 11.36
N GLU A 123 -1.73 -3.91 12.15
CA GLU A 123 -0.88 -3.58 13.28
C GLU A 123 0.35 -4.48 13.27
N ARG A 124 1.22 -4.33 14.25
CA ARG A 124 2.50 -5.03 14.27
C ARG A 124 2.34 -6.54 14.11
N GLY A 125 2.89 -7.09 13.03
CA GLY A 125 2.86 -8.53 12.75
C GLY A 125 1.58 -9.04 12.08
N THR A 126 0.68 -8.14 11.70
CA THR A 126 -0.46 -8.46 10.82
C THR A 126 -0.32 -7.74 9.49
N GLY A 127 -1.10 -8.16 8.50
CA GLY A 127 -1.09 -7.52 7.19
C GLY A 127 -2.25 -7.94 6.31
N VAL A 128 -2.37 -7.26 5.18
CA VAL A 128 -3.39 -7.48 4.14
C VAL A 128 -2.72 -7.71 2.80
N ALA A 129 -3.40 -8.45 1.94
CA ALA A 129 -2.95 -8.82 0.60
C ALA A 129 -4.08 -8.51 -0.40
N MET A 130 -3.77 -7.77 -1.46
CA MET A 130 -4.72 -7.22 -2.42
C MET A 130 -4.28 -7.56 -3.84
N LEU A 131 -5.24 -7.99 -4.66
CA LEU A 131 -5.09 -8.21 -6.10
C LEU A 131 -5.22 -6.87 -6.85
N PRO A 132 -4.84 -6.81 -8.15
CA PRO A 132 -4.82 -5.56 -8.92
C PRO A 132 -6.10 -4.72 -8.85
N ASP A 133 -7.27 -5.37 -8.86
CA ASP A 133 -8.58 -4.73 -8.92
C ASP A 133 -9.27 -4.66 -7.54
N ASP A 134 -8.63 -5.16 -6.47
CA ASP A 134 -9.19 -5.08 -5.13
C ASP A 134 -9.22 -3.61 -4.68
N LEU A 135 -10.36 -3.20 -4.12
CA LEU A 135 -10.57 -1.82 -3.68
C LEU A 135 -10.34 -1.69 -2.18
N HIS A 136 -9.58 -0.67 -1.77
CA HIS A 136 -9.48 -0.33 -0.37
C HIS A 136 -9.36 1.18 -0.11
N SER A 137 -9.51 1.54 1.16
CA SER A 137 -9.07 2.83 1.69
C SER A 137 -8.30 2.61 2.99
N ILE A 138 -7.31 3.46 3.21
CA ILE A 138 -6.46 3.46 4.39
C ILE A 138 -6.91 4.59 5.32
N HIS A 139 -6.91 4.32 6.62
CA HIS A 139 -7.20 5.29 7.69
C HIS A 139 -6.19 5.11 8.82
N LEU A 140 -5.36 6.13 9.02
CA LEU A 140 -4.40 6.22 10.10
C LEU A 140 -5.00 7.07 11.22
N GLU A 141 -4.99 6.57 12.45
CA GLU A 141 -5.52 7.26 13.64
C GLU A 141 -4.39 7.83 14.53
N GLY A 142 -3.19 7.97 13.98
CA GLY A 142 -2.02 8.42 14.73
C GLY A 142 -0.72 8.07 14.00
N ALA A 143 0.39 8.20 14.71
CA ALA A 143 1.68 7.79 14.20
C ALA A 143 1.71 6.28 13.90
N ALA A 144 2.17 5.91 12.71
CA ALA A 144 2.37 4.53 12.32
C ALA A 144 3.64 4.36 11.46
N MET A 145 4.10 3.12 11.40
CA MET A 145 5.03 2.66 10.37
C MET A 145 4.56 1.33 9.80
N ASN A 146 4.60 1.22 8.47
CA ASN A 146 4.02 0.09 7.75
C ASN A 146 4.95 -0.27 6.60
N PHE A 147 5.02 -1.54 6.24
CA PHE A 147 5.62 -1.97 4.99
C PHE A 147 4.57 -2.01 3.90
N HIS A 148 4.84 -1.38 2.76
CA HIS A 148 4.01 -1.48 1.56
C HIS A 148 4.84 -2.12 0.47
N LEU A 149 4.38 -3.26 -0.04
CA LEU A 149 5.04 -3.98 -1.13
C LEU A 149 4.09 -4.07 -2.31
N TYR A 150 4.56 -3.65 -3.49
CA TYR A 150 3.79 -3.70 -4.72
C TYR A 150 4.48 -4.57 -5.77
N GLY A 151 3.69 -5.25 -6.59
CA GLY A 151 4.22 -6.00 -7.73
C GLY A 151 4.98 -5.13 -8.73
N LEU A 152 4.66 -3.84 -8.81
CA LEU A 152 5.31 -2.82 -9.62
C LEU A 152 5.38 -1.49 -8.84
N ALA A 153 6.48 -0.73 -8.99
CA ALA A 153 6.71 0.52 -8.26
C ALA A 153 5.59 1.55 -8.48
N LEU A 154 5.21 2.26 -7.41
CA LEU A 154 4.07 3.18 -7.39
C LEU A 154 4.13 4.25 -8.48
N GLU A 155 5.33 4.75 -8.80
CA GLU A 155 5.55 5.76 -9.83
C GLU A 155 5.25 5.29 -11.25
N ARG A 156 5.19 3.97 -11.46
CA ARG A 156 4.85 3.34 -12.74
C ARG A 156 3.36 3.04 -12.87
N LEU A 157 2.60 3.15 -11.79
CA LEU A 157 1.18 2.79 -11.73
C LEU A 157 0.28 3.96 -12.20
N HIS A 158 0.38 4.29 -13.48
CA HIS A 158 -0.34 5.42 -14.09
C HIS A 158 -1.85 5.20 -14.25
N GLY A 159 -2.29 3.94 -14.17
CA GLY A 159 -3.68 3.54 -14.41
C GLY A 159 -4.54 3.43 -13.16
N ARG A 160 -3.97 3.60 -11.96
CA ARG A 160 -4.74 3.44 -10.72
C ARG A 160 -5.92 4.38 -10.66
N ARG A 161 -7.00 3.95 -10.04
CA ARG A 161 -8.23 4.71 -9.93
C ARG A 161 -8.64 4.89 -8.48
N TYR A 162 -9.23 6.05 -8.19
CA TYR A 162 -9.91 6.30 -6.93
C TYR A 162 -11.33 6.80 -7.17
N TRP A 163 -12.21 6.58 -6.20
CA TRP A 163 -13.55 7.13 -6.21
C TRP A 163 -13.57 8.58 -5.75
N HIS A 164 -14.04 9.49 -6.60
CA HIS A 164 -14.25 10.89 -6.27
C HIS A 164 -15.71 11.14 -5.88
N PRO A 165 -16.06 11.17 -4.57
CA PRO A 165 -17.45 11.18 -4.14
C PRO A 165 -18.23 12.41 -4.60
N GLY A 166 -17.58 13.58 -4.71
CA GLY A 166 -18.26 14.82 -5.14
C GLY A 166 -18.68 14.83 -6.61
N GLU A 167 -18.02 14.02 -7.45
CA GLU A 167 -18.37 13.89 -8.88
C GLU A 167 -18.98 12.52 -9.19
N GLN A 168 -19.07 11.65 -8.19
CA GLN A 168 -19.55 10.29 -8.32
C GLN A 168 -18.89 9.55 -9.50
N ALA A 169 -17.56 9.64 -9.57
CA ALA A 169 -16.79 9.12 -10.70
C ALA A 169 -15.46 8.51 -10.24
N TRP A 170 -15.01 7.48 -10.98
CA TRP A 170 -13.70 6.88 -10.83
C TRP A 170 -12.64 7.64 -11.64
N LYS A 171 -11.69 8.26 -10.94
CA LYS A 171 -10.63 9.11 -11.52
C LYS A 171 -9.24 8.51 -11.34
N VAL A 172 -8.26 8.98 -12.10
CA VAL A 172 -6.86 8.54 -11.96
C VAL A 172 -6.31 8.92 -10.57
N PHE A 173 -5.74 7.94 -9.87
CA PHE A 173 -5.11 8.09 -8.57
C PHE A 173 -3.59 8.22 -8.73
N PRO A 174 -3.02 9.43 -8.55
CA PRO A 174 -1.59 9.65 -8.76
C PRO A 174 -0.75 8.89 -7.73
N ALA A 175 0.51 8.62 -8.08
CA ALA A 175 1.50 8.09 -7.14
C ALA A 175 1.64 9.00 -5.92
N HIS A 176 2.10 8.43 -4.79
CA HIS A 176 2.46 9.23 -3.61
C HIS A 176 3.54 10.24 -4.02
N SER A 177 3.35 11.52 -3.72
CA SER A 177 4.25 12.56 -4.22
C SER A 177 5.52 12.73 -3.39
N ASP A 178 5.61 12.08 -2.24
CA ASP A 178 6.81 12.05 -1.36
C ASP A 178 7.28 10.59 -1.22
N ILE A 179 8.00 10.12 -2.24
CA ILE A 179 8.73 8.85 -2.23
C ILE A 179 10.22 9.18 -2.18
N ARG A 180 10.90 8.68 -1.15
CA ARG A 180 12.30 8.94 -0.84
C ARG A 180 13.10 7.69 -1.15
N GLU A 181 14.25 7.83 -1.80
CA GLU A 181 15.15 6.71 -2.05
C GLU A 181 15.90 6.36 -0.75
N ALA A 182 15.86 5.08 -0.36
CA ALA A 182 16.50 4.57 0.85
C ALA A 182 17.16 3.20 0.63
N ARG A 183 17.31 2.75 -0.63
CA ARG A 183 18.12 1.59 -0.96
C ARG A 183 19.60 1.87 -0.71
N PRO A 184 20.40 0.86 -0.32
CA PRO A 184 21.85 1.00 -0.21
C PRO A 184 22.47 1.47 -1.53
N PRO A 185 23.55 2.27 -1.49
CA PRO A 185 24.31 2.62 -2.69
C PRO A 185 24.79 1.36 -3.42
N GLY A 186 24.38 1.20 -4.69
CA GLY A 186 24.69 0.03 -5.53
C GLY A 186 23.49 -0.83 -5.92
N ASP A 187 22.34 -0.66 -5.26
CA ASP A 187 21.07 -1.36 -5.56
C ASP A 187 20.10 -0.51 -6.42
N ILE A 188 20.58 0.59 -7.00
CA ILE A 188 19.79 1.54 -7.83
C ILE A 188 19.81 1.16 -9.29
#